data_AF-X0XID2-F1
#
_entry.id   AF-X0XID2-F1
#
_cell.length_a   1.000
_cell.length_b   1.000
_cell.length_c   1.000
_cell.angle_alpha   90.00
_cell.angle_beta   90.00
_cell.angle_gamma   90.00
#
_symmetry.space_group_name_H-M   'P 1'
#
loop_
_entity.id
_entity.type
_entity.pdbx_description
1 polymer ?
#
loop_
_entity_poly.entity_id
_entity_poly.type
_entity_poly.pdbx_seq_one_letter_code
_entity_poly.pdbx_strand_id
1 'polypeptide(L)'
;IIKEKNTYFLASDSMWFDAPAVKGPWSEARSLSKDLQQIDEQLKKQRAEQGVEEPEATDEIRVPQIVVSTVPAELIFIDGKPEFEPLQGNNILAVSNTDSDVIFDIDTQNYYVLLSGRWYRAKDLDRGPWSWVANDQVPVTFADIPADSDVGYLRASVAGTDEAREALLEQAVPQTAAVKHSAGASFTVEYDGSPKFQPIDGTGMTYAVNTSASVIFSSGHYYC
;
A
#
# COMPACT_ATOMS: atom_id res chain seq x y z
N ILE A 1 7.95 -15.82 -4.95
CA ILE A 1 7.84 -16.60 -6.21
C ILE A 1 9.05 -17.53 -6.31
N ILE A 2 8.81 -18.80 -6.58
CA ILE A 2 9.83 -19.85 -6.71
C ILE A 2 9.77 -20.38 -8.14
N LYS A 3 10.91 -20.70 -8.75
CA LYS A 3 10.95 -21.39 -10.06
C LYS A 3 11.44 -22.82 -9.84
N GLU A 4 10.63 -23.79 -10.22
CA GLU A 4 11.02 -25.21 -10.24
C GLU A 4 10.88 -25.72 -11.68
N LYS A 5 11.99 -26.20 -12.26
CA LYS A 5 12.09 -26.58 -13.68
C LYS A 5 11.59 -25.45 -14.60
N ASN A 6 10.45 -25.64 -15.27
CA ASN A 6 9.87 -24.68 -16.20
C ASN A 6 8.53 -24.10 -15.70
N THR A 7 8.28 -24.22 -14.39
CA THR A 7 7.06 -23.73 -13.74
C THR A 7 7.44 -22.76 -12.63
N TYR A 8 6.67 -21.68 -12.51
CA TYR A 8 6.75 -20.70 -11.45
C TYR A 8 5.66 -21.00 -10.42
N PHE A 9 6.00 -20.91 -9.15
CA PHE A 9 5.11 -21.12 -8.03
C PHE A 9 5.05 -19.86 -7.16
N LEU A 10 3.85 -19.52 -6.69
CA LEU A 10 3.56 -18.40 -5.80
C LEU A 10 2.75 -18.93 -4.62
N ALA A 11 3.26 -18.73 -3.41
CA ALA A 11 2.51 -19.00 -2.19
C ALA A 11 1.67 -17.77 -1.82
N SER A 12 0.41 -17.98 -1.46
CA SER A 12 -0.41 -17.03 -0.71
C SER A 12 -0.55 -17.49 0.75
N ASP A 13 -1.50 -16.94 1.49
CA ASP A 13 -1.71 -17.28 2.90
C ASP A 13 -2.25 -18.70 3.10
N SER A 14 -3.18 -19.12 2.25
CA SER A 14 -3.82 -20.44 2.33
C SER A 14 -3.68 -21.28 1.05
N MET A 15 -3.14 -20.71 -0.04
CA MET A 15 -3.11 -21.36 -1.36
C MET A 15 -1.74 -21.29 -2.01
N TRP A 16 -1.55 -22.15 -3.00
CA TRP A 16 -0.43 -22.07 -3.92
C TRP A 16 -0.95 -21.87 -5.33
N PHE A 17 -0.19 -21.12 -6.12
CA PHE A 17 -0.47 -20.87 -7.54
C PHE A 17 0.72 -21.29 -8.37
N ASP A 18 0.47 -21.78 -9.58
CA ASP A 18 1.50 -22.08 -10.57
C ASP A 18 1.25 -21.39 -11.91
N ALA A 19 2.33 -21.12 -12.63
CA ALA A 19 2.30 -20.48 -13.95
C ALA A 19 3.47 -20.94 -14.83
N PRO A 20 3.30 -21.01 -16.17
CA PRO A 20 4.40 -21.30 -17.09
C PRO A 20 5.40 -20.14 -17.22
N ALA A 21 5.01 -18.92 -16.80
CA ALA A 21 5.85 -17.73 -16.82
C ALA A 21 5.52 -16.82 -15.63
N VAL A 22 6.46 -15.97 -15.20
CA VAL A 22 6.25 -14.99 -14.12
C VAL A 22 5.06 -14.06 -14.40
N LYS A 23 4.81 -13.75 -15.67
CA LYS A 23 3.68 -12.91 -16.12
C LYS A 23 2.34 -13.67 -16.17
N GLY A 24 2.31 -14.93 -15.76
CA GLY A 24 1.14 -15.79 -15.85
C GLY A 24 1.03 -16.53 -17.20
N PRO A 25 -0.14 -17.10 -17.50
CA PRO A 25 -1.33 -17.10 -16.65
C PRO A 25 -1.09 -17.90 -15.36
N TRP A 26 -1.56 -17.37 -14.24
CA TRP A 26 -1.50 -18.04 -12.94
C TRP A 26 -2.79 -18.80 -12.69
N SER A 27 -2.68 -20.00 -12.11
CA SER A 27 -3.81 -20.82 -11.65
C SER A 27 -3.49 -21.47 -10.32
N GLU A 28 -4.50 -21.94 -9.60
CA GLU A 28 -4.31 -22.73 -8.38
C GLU A 28 -3.46 -23.98 -8.67
N ALA A 29 -2.42 -24.16 -7.86
CA ALA A 29 -1.48 -25.26 -7.98
C ALA A 29 -2.13 -26.57 -7.52
N ARG A 30 -2.27 -27.52 -8.44
CA ARG A 30 -2.89 -28.82 -8.14
C ARG A 30 -2.01 -29.77 -7.32
N SER A 31 -0.69 -29.56 -7.35
CA SER A 31 0.27 -30.42 -6.65
C SER A 31 1.56 -29.68 -6.37
N LEU A 32 2.10 -29.88 -5.17
CA LEU A 32 3.42 -29.37 -4.77
C LEU A 32 4.44 -30.51 -4.72
N SER A 33 5.66 -30.23 -5.16
CA SER A 33 6.79 -31.13 -4.95
C SER A 33 7.15 -31.24 -3.46
N LYS A 34 7.95 -32.23 -3.08
CA LYS A 34 8.41 -32.38 -1.68
C LYS A 34 9.16 -31.15 -1.19
N ASP A 35 9.94 -30.53 -2.06
CA ASP A 35 10.72 -29.33 -1.73
C ASP A 35 9.78 -28.14 -1.49
N LEU A 36 8.74 -27.98 -2.32
CA LEU A 36 7.73 -26.93 -2.13
C LEU A 36 6.88 -27.17 -0.87
N GLN A 37 6.57 -28.42 -0.51
CA GLN A 37 5.88 -28.74 0.74
C GLN A 37 6.73 -28.36 1.97
N GLN A 38 8.05 -28.57 1.92
CA GLN A 38 8.93 -28.14 3.01
C GLN A 38 8.97 -26.61 3.14
N ILE A 39 8.94 -25.89 2.02
CA ILE A 39 8.85 -24.43 2.02
C ILE A 39 7.51 -23.97 2.60
N ASP A 40 6.39 -24.61 2.23
CA ASP A 40 5.07 -24.31 2.79
C ASP A 40 5.05 -24.42 4.32
N GLU A 41 5.60 -25.52 4.87
CA GLU A 41 5.74 -25.71 6.31
C GLU A 41 6.62 -24.65 6.99
N GLN A 42 7.67 -24.19 6.31
CA GLN A 42 8.51 -23.10 6.82
C GLN A 42 7.76 -21.76 6.82
N LEU A 43 7.00 -21.46 5.77
CA LEU A 43 6.19 -20.24 5.68
C LEU A 43 5.11 -20.20 6.76
N LYS A 44 4.44 -21.34 7.02
CA LYS A 44 3.45 -21.46 8.10
C LYS A 44 4.05 -21.19 9.47
N LYS A 45 5.22 -21.77 9.76
CA LYS A 45 5.94 -21.52 11.02
C LYS A 45 6.31 -20.05 11.18
N GLN A 46 6.84 -19.42 10.13
CA GLN A 46 7.19 -17.99 10.17
C GLN A 46 5.97 -17.10 10.44
N ARG A 47 4.83 -17.39 9.81
CA ARG A 47 3.57 -16.67 10.06
C ARG A 47 3.09 -16.82 11.50
N ALA A 48 3.13 -18.03 12.04
CA ALA A 48 2.76 -18.30 13.43
C ALA A 48 3.66 -17.56 14.42
N GLU A 49 4.98 -17.50 14.16
CA GLU A 49 5.93 -16.72 14.96
C GLU A 49 5.68 -15.21 14.88
N GLN A 50 5.16 -14.72 13.75
CA GLN A 50 4.76 -13.33 13.54
C GLN A 50 3.38 -13.00 14.13
N GLY A 51 2.70 -13.96 14.76
CA GLY A 51 1.35 -13.78 15.30
C GLY A 51 0.28 -13.61 14.22
N VAL A 52 0.56 -14.01 12.98
CA VAL A 52 -0.44 -14.06 11.91
C VAL A 52 -1.20 -15.37 12.08
N GLU A 53 -2.46 -15.27 12.54
CA GLU A 53 -3.34 -16.43 12.65
C GLU A 53 -3.64 -17.00 11.26
N GLU A 54 -3.69 -18.33 11.15
CA GLU A 54 -4.18 -18.96 9.92
C GLU A 54 -5.63 -18.54 9.70
N PRO A 55 -6.02 -18.15 8.47
CA PRO A 55 -7.39 -17.79 8.20
C PRO A 55 -8.31 -18.96 8.55
N GLU A 56 -9.35 -18.70 9.34
CA GLU A 56 -10.36 -19.71 9.65
C GLU A 56 -10.93 -20.27 8.34
N ALA A 57 -11.13 -21.59 8.29
CA ALA A 57 -11.75 -22.24 7.15
C ALA A 57 -13.21 -21.75 7.03
N THR A 58 -13.44 -20.77 6.16
CA THR A 58 -14.78 -20.34 5.76
C THR A 58 -15.36 -21.33 4.74
N ASP A 59 -16.68 -21.51 4.74
CA ASP A 59 -17.37 -22.38 3.79
C ASP A 59 -17.24 -21.90 2.32
N GLU A 60 -16.76 -20.67 2.09
CA GLU A 60 -16.50 -20.10 0.76
C GLU A 60 -14.99 -19.94 0.50
N ILE A 61 -14.40 -20.92 -0.18
CA ILE A 61 -13.03 -20.81 -0.69
C ILE A 61 -13.05 -19.89 -1.93
N ARG A 62 -12.77 -18.60 -1.74
CA ARG A 62 -12.57 -17.65 -2.85
C ARG A 62 -11.13 -17.73 -3.35
N VAL A 63 -10.95 -18.24 -4.57
CA VAL A 63 -9.62 -18.28 -5.21
C VAL A 63 -9.33 -16.90 -5.83
N PRO A 64 -8.30 -16.16 -5.37
CA PRO A 64 -7.98 -14.86 -5.91
C PRO A 64 -7.44 -14.97 -7.35
N GLN A 65 -7.77 -13.97 -8.17
CA GLN A 65 -7.14 -13.80 -9.46
C GLN A 65 -5.78 -13.11 -9.28
N ILE A 66 -4.71 -13.72 -9.81
CA ILE A 66 -3.38 -13.10 -9.81
C ILE A 66 -3.23 -12.25 -11.08
N VAL A 67 -3.15 -10.93 -10.92
CA VAL A 67 -2.87 -9.97 -11.99
C VAL A 67 -1.41 -9.52 -11.88
N VAL A 68 -0.70 -9.50 -13.00
CA VAL A 68 0.71 -9.10 -13.03
C VAL A 68 0.87 -7.84 -13.88
N SER A 69 1.37 -6.77 -13.26
CA SER A 69 1.84 -5.59 -13.98
C SER A 69 3.36 -5.50 -13.93
N THR A 70 3.99 -5.17 -15.07
CA THR A 70 5.43 -4.82 -15.14
C THR A 70 5.65 -3.34 -15.40
N VAL A 71 4.61 -2.54 -15.21
CA VAL A 71 4.62 -1.07 -15.28
C VAL A 71 3.91 -0.54 -14.04
N PRO A 72 4.12 0.73 -13.63
CA PRO A 72 3.33 1.33 -12.56
C PRO A 72 1.83 1.17 -12.84
N ALA A 73 1.11 0.60 -11.88
CA ALA A 73 -0.31 0.32 -11.98
C ALA A 73 -0.93 0.41 -10.59
N GLU A 74 -2.21 0.79 -10.54
CA GLU A 74 -3.04 0.76 -9.34
C GLU A 74 -4.07 -0.38 -9.47
N LEU A 75 -4.29 -1.14 -8.41
CA LEU A 75 -5.34 -2.15 -8.35
C LEU A 75 -6.57 -1.54 -7.68
N ILE A 76 -7.66 -1.42 -8.44
CA ILE A 76 -8.99 -1.11 -7.91
C ILE A 76 -9.70 -2.45 -7.71
N PHE A 77 -10.01 -2.79 -6.46
CA PHE A 77 -10.68 -4.04 -6.11
C PHE A 77 -12.13 -3.79 -5.71
N ILE A 78 -13.07 -4.47 -6.37
CA ILE A 78 -14.51 -4.43 -6.05
C ILE A 78 -14.94 -5.86 -5.72
N ASP A 79 -15.56 -6.08 -4.55
CA ASP A 79 -16.00 -7.41 -4.14
C ASP A 79 -17.27 -7.83 -4.88
N GLY A 80 -17.10 -8.53 -6.01
CA GLY A 80 -18.21 -8.98 -6.84
C GLY A 80 -18.67 -7.90 -7.83
N LYS A 81 -19.98 -7.72 -7.96
CA LYS A 81 -20.54 -6.68 -8.85
C LYS A 81 -20.57 -5.35 -8.10
N PRO A 82 -20.32 -4.20 -8.76
CA PRO A 82 -20.40 -2.90 -8.09
C PRO A 82 -21.75 -2.69 -7.40
N GLU A 83 -21.72 -2.39 -6.10
CA GLU A 83 -22.86 -2.01 -5.29
C GLU A 83 -22.88 -0.49 -5.14
N PHE A 84 -24.00 0.14 -5.48
CA PHE A 84 -24.11 1.60 -5.56
C PHE A 84 -24.93 2.16 -4.41
N GLU A 85 -24.37 3.13 -3.70
CA GLU A 85 -25.04 3.87 -2.64
C GLU A 85 -25.22 5.34 -3.01
N PRO A 86 -26.45 5.87 -2.99
CA PRO A 86 -26.69 7.26 -3.34
C PRO A 86 -26.19 8.20 -2.25
N LEU A 87 -25.47 9.25 -2.65
CA LEU A 87 -25.13 10.34 -1.76
C LEU A 87 -26.32 11.31 -1.68
N GLN A 88 -26.64 11.77 -0.48
CA GLN A 88 -27.79 12.64 -0.28
C GLN A 88 -27.60 13.98 -0.99
N GLY A 89 -28.64 14.43 -1.71
CA GLY A 89 -28.69 15.78 -2.27
C GLY A 89 -27.89 15.99 -3.57
N ASN A 90 -27.35 14.94 -4.18
CA ASN A 90 -26.65 15.04 -5.46
C ASN A 90 -26.92 13.83 -6.38
N ASN A 91 -26.36 13.87 -7.59
CA ASN A 91 -26.50 12.83 -8.62
C ASN A 91 -25.29 11.88 -8.64
N ILE A 92 -24.69 11.61 -7.48
CA ILE A 92 -23.49 10.78 -7.33
C ILE A 92 -23.85 9.50 -6.56
N LEU A 93 -23.33 8.38 -7.04
CA LEU A 93 -23.40 7.08 -6.36
C LEU A 93 -21.99 6.67 -5.93
N ALA A 94 -21.76 6.37 -4.65
CA ALA A 94 -20.53 5.74 -4.20
C ALA A 94 -20.59 4.23 -4.49
N VAL A 95 -19.46 3.61 -4.84
CA VAL A 95 -19.36 2.14 -4.90
C VAL A 95 -18.98 1.65 -3.50
N SER A 96 -19.88 0.95 -2.81
CA SER A 96 -19.71 0.65 -1.37
C SER A 96 -18.97 -0.66 -1.07
N ASN A 97 -18.88 -1.57 -2.05
CA ASN A 97 -18.15 -2.83 -1.93
C ASN A 97 -16.70 -2.74 -2.44
N THR A 98 -16.03 -1.63 -2.14
CA THR A 98 -14.61 -1.40 -2.46
C THR A 98 -13.97 -0.51 -1.41
N ASP A 99 -12.69 -0.75 -1.10
CA ASP A 99 -11.87 0.15 -0.28
C ASP A 99 -11.28 1.31 -1.11
N SER A 100 -11.56 1.37 -2.42
CA SER A 100 -11.08 2.43 -3.31
C SER A 100 -12.09 3.55 -3.45
N ASP A 101 -11.61 4.77 -3.69
CA ASP A 101 -12.42 5.98 -3.88
C ASP A 101 -13.15 5.99 -5.23
N VAL A 102 -14.15 5.13 -5.41
CA VAL A 102 -14.88 4.97 -6.67
C VAL A 102 -16.30 5.55 -6.54
N ILE A 103 -16.59 6.54 -7.37
CA ILE A 103 -17.93 7.14 -7.47
C ILE A 103 -18.42 7.11 -8.91
N PHE A 104 -19.73 7.01 -9.10
CA PHE A 104 -20.41 7.09 -10.38
C PHE A 104 -21.27 8.34 -10.43
N ASP A 105 -20.98 9.20 -11.40
CA ASP A 105 -21.75 10.40 -11.67
C ASP A 105 -22.87 10.10 -12.68
N ILE A 106 -24.13 10.24 -12.25
CA ILE A 106 -25.30 9.87 -13.05
C ILE A 106 -25.43 10.76 -14.29
N ASP A 107 -25.12 12.05 -14.15
CA ASP A 107 -25.32 13.04 -15.22
C ASP A 107 -24.37 12.82 -16.40
N THR A 108 -23.07 12.62 -16.12
CA THR A 108 -22.10 12.32 -17.17
C THR A 108 -22.02 10.84 -17.51
N GLN A 109 -22.65 9.97 -16.72
CA GLN A 109 -22.55 8.51 -16.78
C GLN A 109 -21.10 8.04 -16.83
N ASN A 110 -20.24 8.56 -15.96
CA ASN A 110 -18.86 8.13 -15.83
C ASN A 110 -18.59 7.67 -14.41
N TYR A 111 -17.74 6.66 -14.31
CA TYR A 111 -17.02 6.35 -13.08
C TYR A 111 -15.89 7.35 -12.92
N TYR A 112 -15.66 7.78 -11.69
CA TYR A 112 -14.51 8.56 -11.27
C TYR A 112 -13.81 7.80 -10.15
N VAL A 113 -12.49 7.79 -10.20
CA VAL A 113 -11.65 7.29 -9.13
C VAL A 113 -10.67 8.37 -8.71
N LEU A 114 -10.49 8.54 -7.40
CA LEU A 114 -9.46 9.40 -6.83
C LEU A 114 -8.24 8.56 -6.45
N LEU A 115 -7.10 8.81 -7.10
CA LEU A 115 -5.85 8.08 -6.81
C LEU A 115 -4.75 9.09 -6.48
N SER A 116 -4.30 9.08 -5.23
CA SER A 116 -3.26 10.00 -4.72
C SER A 116 -3.58 11.48 -5.04
N GLY A 117 -4.82 11.90 -4.79
CA GLY A 117 -5.28 13.28 -5.05
C GLY A 117 -5.52 13.63 -6.51
N ARG A 118 -5.49 12.66 -7.43
CA ARG A 118 -5.73 12.87 -8.87
C ARG A 118 -6.95 12.08 -9.33
N TRP A 119 -7.84 12.77 -10.02
CA TRP A 119 -9.04 12.16 -10.58
C TRP A 119 -8.73 11.45 -11.89
N TYR A 120 -9.36 10.30 -12.08
CA TYR A 120 -9.43 9.60 -13.34
C TYR A 120 -10.88 9.22 -13.61
N ARG A 121 -11.29 9.21 -14.87
CA ARG A 121 -12.65 8.80 -15.26
C ARG A 121 -12.65 7.72 -16.33
N ALA A 122 -13.70 6.90 -16.33
CA ALA A 122 -13.98 5.92 -17.37
C ALA A 122 -15.49 5.71 -17.54
N LYS A 123 -15.89 5.23 -18.73
CA LYS A 123 -17.28 4.80 -19.01
C LYS A 123 -17.58 3.38 -18.54
N ASP A 124 -16.53 2.59 -18.36
CA ASP A 124 -16.59 1.15 -18.11
C ASP A 124 -15.49 0.82 -17.11
N LEU A 125 -15.87 0.33 -15.93
CA LEU A 125 -14.94 0.00 -14.84
C LEU A 125 -13.92 -1.07 -15.25
N ASP A 126 -14.36 -2.07 -16.02
CA ASP A 126 -13.56 -3.24 -16.37
C ASP A 126 -12.59 -2.96 -17.53
N ARG A 127 -13.07 -2.22 -18.54
CA ARG A 127 -12.34 -2.04 -19.81
C ARG A 127 -11.67 -0.69 -19.94
N GLY A 128 -12.11 0.32 -19.18
CA GLY A 128 -11.70 1.70 -19.39
C GLY A 128 -12.10 2.22 -20.79
N PRO A 129 -11.29 3.09 -21.43
CA PRO A 129 -10.02 3.62 -20.95
C PRO A 129 -10.21 4.61 -19.81
N TRP A 130 -9.30 4.57 -18.84
CA TRP A 130 -9.19 5.58 -17.79
C TRP A 130 -8.46 6.81 -18.32
N SER A 131 -9.02 7.99 -18.06
CA SER A 131 -8.45 9.28 -18.46
C SER A 131 -8.32 10.18 -17.25
N TRP A 132 -7.16 10.81 -17.08
CA TRP A 132 -6.96 11.82 -16.05
C TRP A 132 -7.94 12.99 -16.22
N VAL A 133 -8.41 13.53 -15.10
CA VAL A 133 -9.27 14.70 -15.00
C VAL A 133 -8.63 15.66 -14.01
N ALA A 134 -8.49 16.93 -14.39
CA ALA A 134 -8.03 17.96 -13.48
C ALA A 134 -9.06 18.18 -12.35
N ASN A 135 -8.60 18.58 -11.16
CA ASN A 135 -9.48 18.83 -10.02
C ASN A 135 -10.47 20.00 -10.23
N ASP A 136 -10.22 20.87 -11.20
CA ASP A 136 -11.10 21.96 -11.65
C ASP A 136 -11.96 21.60 -12.87
N GLN A 137 -11.85 20.35 -13.36
CA GLN A 137 -12.60 19.82 -14.51
C GLN A 137 -13.49 18.62 -14.16
N VAL A 138 -13.53 18.22 -12.88
CA VAL A 138 -14.54 17.28 -12.38
C VAL A 138 -15.94 17.90 -12.43
N PRO A 139 -17.02 17.09 -12.42
CA PRO A 139 -18.37 17.63 -12.36
C PRO A 139 -18.56 18.58 -11.17
N VAL A 140 -19.26 19.70 -11.40
CA VAL A 140 -19.47 20.73 -10.37
C VAL A 140 -20.17 20.19 -9.12
N THR A 141 -21.02 19.17 -9.31
CA THR A 141 -21.75 18.45 -8.27
C THR A 141 -20.84 17.74 -7.26
N PHE A 142 -19.55 17.56 -7.56
CA PHE A 142 -18.60 16.95 -6.64
C PHE A 142 -18.30 17.88 -5.44
N ALA A 143 -18.49 19.19 -5.60
CA ALA A 143 -18.44 20.13 -4.48
C ALA A 143 -19.63 19.96 -3.53
N ASP A 144 -20.73 19.37 -4.01
CA ASP A 144 -21.97 19.13 -3.26
C ASP A 144 -22.01 17.74 -2.60
N ILE A 145 -20.88 17.02 -2.57
CA ILE A 145 -20.77 15.80 -1.77
C ILE A 145 -20.99 16.16 -0.28
N PRO A 146 -21.90 15.47 0.45
CA PRO A 146 -22.10 15.73 1.86
C PRO A 146 -20.78 15.57 2.63
N ALA A 147 -20.36 16.62 3.35
CA ALA A 147 -19.07 16.66 4.04
C ALA A 147 -18.97 15.60 5.14
N ASP A 148 -20.11 15.20 5.70
CA ASP A 148 -20.29 14.19 6.74
C ASP A 148 -20.52 12.77 6.21
N SER A 149 -20.53 12.57 4.88
CA SER A 149 -20.58 11.23 4.29
C SER A 149 -19.24 10.52 4.38
N ASP A 150 -19.26 9.19 4.22
CA ASP A 150 -18.07 8.35 4.22
C ASP A 150 -17.06 8.73 3.12
N VAL A 151 -17.50 9.46 2.08
CA VAL A 151 -16.65 9.94 0.98
C VAL A 151 -16.54 11.48 0.96
N GLY A 152 -16.90 12.16 2.05
CA GLY A 152 -16.84 13.62 2.15
C GLY A 152 -15.43 14.18 1.93
N TYR A 153 -14.40 13.43 2.33
CA TYR A 153 -12.99 13.81 2.16
C TYR A 153 -12.56 13.97 0.71
N LEU A 154 -13.28 13.39 -0.26
CA LEU A 154 -12.99 13.54 -1.69
C LEU A 154 -13.01 15.01 -2.13
N ARG A 155 -13.77 15.85 -1.42
CA ARG A 155 -13.84 17.31 -1.64
C ARG A 155 -12.50 18.00 -1.52
N ALA A 156 -11.55 17.47 -0.75
CA ALA A 156 -10.19 18.01 -0.68
C ALA A 156 -9.46 17.98 -2.04
N SER A 157 -9.90 17.11 -2.95
CA SER A 157 -9.39 16.99 -4.31
C SER A 157 -10.30 17.64 -5.35
N VAL A 158 -11.26 18.47 -4.97
CA VAL A 158 -12.17 19.19 -5.87
C VAL A 158 -11.88 20.69 -5.77
N ALA A 159 -11.46 21.31 -6.87
CA ALA A 159 -11.08 22.72 -6.83
C ALA A 159 -12.28 23.61 -6.45
N GLY A 160 -12.05 24.54 -5.52
CA GLY A 160 -13.07 25.52 -5.11
C GLY A 160 -13.94 25.09 -3.92
N THR A 161 -13.75 23.89 -3.36
CA THR A 161 -14.30 23.51 -2.06
C THR A 161 -13.51 24.15 -0.92
N ASP A 162 -14.12 24.23 0.27
CA ASP A 162 -13.41 24.71 1.47
C ASP A 162 -12.29 23.73 1.87
N GLU A 163 -12.56 22.42 1.76
CA GLU A 163 -11.58 21.37 2.06
C GLU A 163 -10.34 21.47 1.16
N ALA A 164 -10.50 21.77 -0.13
CA ALA A 164 -9.36 21.96 -1.02
C ALA A 164 -8.55 23.23 -0.69
N ARG A 165 -9.21 24.31 -0.24
CA ARG A 165 -8.51 25.52 0.23
C ARG A 165 -7.75 25.24 1.51
N GLU A 166 -8.36 24.53 2.45
CA GLU A 166 -7.73 24.12 3.71
C GLU A 166 -6.53 23.21 3.46
N ALA A 167 -6.65 22.20 2.59
CA ALA A 167 -5.55 21.31 2.23
C ALA A 167 -4.33 22.08 1.67
N LEU A 168 -4.57 23.12 0.85
CA LEU A 168 -3.49 23.99 0.35
C LEU A 168 -2.83 24.79 1.48
N LEU A 169 -3.62 25.31 2.43
CA LEU A 169 -3.09 26.04 3.59
C LEU A 169 -2.26 25.10 4.49
N GLU A 170 -2.75 23.89 4.77
CA GLU A 170 -2.04 22.89 5.56
C GLU A 170 -0.72 22.45 4.92
N GLN A 171 -0.72 22.20 3.60
CA GLN A 171 0.51 21.88 2.86
C GLN A 171 1.55 23.01 2.92
N ALA A 172 1.10 24.26 3.03
CA ALA A 172 1.98 25.42 3.15
C ALA A 172 2.56 25.59 4.56
N VAL A 173 1.97 24.96 5.60
CA VAL A 173 2.47 25.04 6.97
C VAL A 173 3.64 24.06 7.15
N PRO A 174 4.87 24.54 7.41
CA PRO A 174 5.98 23.66 7.71
C PRO A 174 5.70 22.89 9.01
N GLN A 175 5.58 21.58 8.92
CA GLN A 175 5.48 20.71 10.10
C GLN A 175 6.89 20.53 10.68
N THR A 176 7.27 21.36 11.65
CA THR A 176 8.53 21.18 12.38
C THR A 176 8.28 20.41 13.66
N ALA A 177 8.65 19.12 13.69
CA ALA A 177 8.77 18.39 14.95
C ALA A 177 10.03 18.89 15.68
N ALA A 178 9.86 19.65 16.77
CA ALA A 178 10.97 20.03 17.63
C ALA A 178 11.39 18.83 18.50
N VAL A 179 12.37 18.07 18.04
CA VAL A 179 12.98 17.00 18.86
C VAL A 179 13.84 17.66 19.93
N LYS A 180 13.41 17.56 21.20
CA LYS A 180 14.25 17.94 22.34
C LYS A 180 15.35 16.89 22.49
N HIS A 181 16.57 17.23 22.07
CA HIS A 181 17.77 16.41 22.31
C HIS A 181 18.02 16.08 23.81
N SER A 182 17.36 16.78 24.73
CA SER A 182 17.50 16.61 26.19
C SER A 182 16.35 15.87 26.87
N ALA A 183 15.33 15.40 26.13
CA ALA A 183 14.14 14.76 26.72
C ALA A 183 14.30 13.25 27.00
N GLY A 184 15.45 12.84 27.55
CA GLY A 184 15.53 11.66 28.42
C GLY A 184 15.73 10.29 27.79
N ALA A 185 15.92 10.15 26.47
CA ALA A 185 16.37 8.88 25.90
C ALA A 185 17.89 8.75 26.07
N SER A 186 18.34 8.14 27.18
CA SER A 186 19.73 7.70 27.33
C SER A 186 19.92 6.42 26.53
N PHE A 187 20.72 6.47 25.47
CA PHE A 187 21.18 5.28 24.76
C PHE A 187 22.50 4.80 25.36
N THR A 188 22.52 3.61 25.95
CA THR A 188 23.73 2.97 26.48
C THR A 188 24.18 1.90 25.50
N VAL A 189 25.42 2.01 25.03
CA VAL A 189 26.02 0.99 24.16
C VAL A 189 26.79 -0.02 25.00
N GLU A 190 26.47 -1.31 24.85
CA GLU A 190 27.24 -2.41 25.42
C GLU A 190 28.27 -2.92 24.41
N TYR A 191 29.51 -3.12 24.86
CA TYR A 191 30.61 -3.64 24.05
C TYR A 191 31.09 -4.98 24.61
N ASP A 192 31.41 -5.91 23.71
CA ASP A 192 32.10 -7.15 24.06
C ASP A 192 33.59 -6.84 24.34
N GLY A 193 33.88 -6.53 25.60
CA GLY A 193 35.19 -6.06 26.07
C GLY A 193 35.44 -4.58 25.81
N SER A 194 36.71 -4.18 25.69
CA SER A 194 37.07 -2.79 25.38
C SER A 194 36.56 -2.40 23.98
N PRO A 195 36.01 -1.19 23.78
CA PRO A 195 35.50 -0.76 22.47
C PRO A 195 36.56 -0.86 21.37
N LYS A 196 36.18 -1.47 20.24
CA LYS A 196 37.02 -1.65 19.05
C LYS A 196 36.38 -0.94 17.87
N PHE A 197 37.14 -0.06 17.24
CA PHE A 197 36.70 0.71 16.07
C PHE A 197 37.55 0.39 14.84
N GLN A 198 36.91 0.36 13.68
CA GLN A 198 37.56 0.19 12.37
C GLN A 198 37.25 1.39 11.47
N PRO A 199 38.19 1.79 10.59
CA PRO A 199 37.95 2.87 9.64
C PRO A 199 36.88 2.50 8.62
N ILE A 200 36.11 3.50 8.19
CA ILE A 200 35.22 3.38 7.03
C ILE A 200 35.96 3.93 5.82
N ASP A 201 36.31 3.04 4.89
CA ASP A 201 37.10 3.37 3.71
C ASP A 201 36.51 4.55 2.92
N GLY A 202 37.39 5.47 2.52
CA GLY A 202 37.02 6.68 1.78
C GLY A 202 36.45 7.81 2.66
N THR A 203 36.43 7.66 3.99
CA THR A 203 35.93 8.69 4.92
C THR A 203 36.90 8.93 6.08
N GLY A 204 36.70 10.02 6.82
CA GLY A 204 37.40 10.29 8.10
C GLY A 204 36.72 9.63 9.31
N MET A 205 35.82 8.68 9.10
CA MET A 205 34.97 8.08 10.14
C MET A 205 35.45 6.69 10.52
N THR A 206 35.13 6.28 11.75
CA THR A 206 35.33 4.90 12.21
C THR A 206 34.02 4.33 12.74
N TYR A 207 33.85 3.00 12.72
CA TYR A 207 32.66 2.31 13.22
C TYR A 207 33.04 1.23 14.24
N ALA A 208 32.17 1.00 15.22
CA ALA A 208 32.39 -0.02 16.23
C ALA A 208 32.13 -1.44 15.67
N VAL A 209 32.98 -2.40 16.04
CA VAL A 209 32.90 -3.79 15.52
C VAL A 209 32.59 -4.84 16.58
N ASN A 210 32.54 -4.46 17.85
CA ASN A 210 32.29 -5.37 18.98
C ASN A 210 31.09 -4.93 19.83
N THR A 211 30.06 -4.42 19.17
CA THR A 211 28.76 -4.12 19.77
C THR A 211 27.68 -4.45 18.75
N SER A 212 26.48 -4.77 19.23
CA SER A 212 25.29 -4.92 18.38
C SER A 212 24.68 -3.58 17.97
N ALA A 213 25.09 -2.47 18.61
CA ALA A 213 24.65 -1.12 18.26
C ALA A 213 25.42 -0.58 17.04
N SER A 214 24.75 0.20 16.19
CA SER A 214 25.44 0.94 15.12
C SER A 214 26.09 2.19 15.70
N VAL A 215 27.40 2.16 15.95
CA VAL A 215 28.13 3.31 16.48
C VAL A 215 29.17 3.79 15.50
N ILE A 216 29.09 5.06 15.11
CA ILE A 216 30.05 5.74 14.25
C ILE A 216 30.75 6.82 15.07
N PHE A 217 32.08 6.90 14.96
CA PHE A 217 32.86 8.00 15.51
C PHE A 217 33.35 8.90 14.38
N SER A 218 33.04 10.19 14.50
CA SER A 218 33.44 11.21 13.54
C SER A 218 33.71 12.53 14.26
N SER A 219 34.85 13.15 13.97
CA SER A 219 35.20 14.50 14.48
C SER A 219 35.02 14.68 15.99
N GLY A 220 35.44 13.69 16.79
CA GLY A 220 35.38 13.75 18.25
C GLY A 220 34.02 13.40 18.87
N HIS A 221 33.02 13.04 18.06
CA HIS A 221 31.67 12.72 18.51
C HIS A 221 31.29 11.28 18.11
N TYR A 222 30.50 10.64 18.97
CA TYR A 222 29.87 9.35 18.69
C TYR A 222 28.43 9.58 18.22
N TYR A 223 28.05 8.86 17.18
CA TYR A 223 26.72 8.83 16.58
C TYR A 223 26.19 7.41 16.70
N CYS A 224 24.96 7.30 17.17
CA CYS A 224 24.26 6.06 17.45
C CYS A 224 22.79 6.20 17.07
#